data_AF-A0A5C9AB91-F1
#
_entry.id   AF-A0A5C9AB91-F1
#
_cell.length_a   1.000
_cell.length_b   1.000
_cell.length_c   1.000
_cell.angle_alpha   90.00
_cell.angle_beta   90.00
_cell.angle_gamma   90.00
#
_symmetry.space_group_name_H-M   'P 1'
#
loop_
_entity.id
_entity.type
_entity.pdbx_description
1 polymer ?
#
loop_
_entity_poly.entity_id
_entity_poly.type
_entity_poly.pdbx_seq_one_letter_code
_entity_poly.pdbx_strand_id
1 'polypeptide(L)'
;MVTKKQSRVPGRPRRFAPEQAVSAAKVLFHQKGFDAVSVAEVTDYLGINPPSLYAAFGSKAGLFSRVLNEYVGTEAIPLADILRDDRPVGECLVEVLKEAA
;
A
#
# COMPACT_ATOMS: atom_id res chain seq x y z
N MET A 1 -43.94 20.64 -20.42
CA MET A 1 -42.84 21.38 -19.75
C MET A 1 -42.08 20.40 -18.88
N VAL A 2 -40.88 19.96 -19.30
CA VAL A 2 -40.06 19.00 -18.54
C VAL A 2 -38.89 19.75 -17.93
N THR A 3 -38.84 19.81 -16.60
CA THR A 3 -37.73 20.43 -15.87
C THR A 3 -36.54 19.47 -15.81
N LYS A 4 -35.49 19.78 -16.57
CA LYS A 4 -34.25 19.00 -16.61
C LYS A 4 -33.40 19.35 -15.37
N LYS A 5 -33.36 18.44 -14.39
CA LYS A 5 -32.54 18.57 -13.18
C LYS A 5 -31.06 18.42 -13.56
N GLN A 6 -30.32 19.53 -13.58
CA GLN A 6 -28.87 19.53 -13.82
C GLN A 6 -28.16 18.79 -12.69
N SER A 7 -27.43 17.72 -13.03
CA SER A 7 -26.55 17.01 -12.11
C SER A 7 -25.38 17.92 -11.74
N ARG A 8 -25.21 18.18 -10.45
CA ARG A 8 -24.09 18.97 -9.92
C ARG A 8 -22.81 18.16 -10.10
N VAL A 9 -21.86 18.74 -10.83
CA VAL A 9 -20.49 18.23 -10.93
C VAL A 9 -19.90 18.11 -9.52
N PRO A 10 -19.28 16.98 -9.14
CA PRO A 10 -18.61 16.87 -7.84
C PRO A 10 -17.50 17.93 -7.75
N GLY A 11 -17.61 18.82 -6.76
CA GLY A 11 -16.66 19.90 -6.53
C GLY A 11 -15.37 19.44 -5.85
N ARG A 12 -14.28 20.10 -6.25
CA ARG A 12 -12.89 20.12 -5.74
C ARG A 12 -12.01 18.89 -6.10
N PRO A 13 -10.83 19.09 -6.71
CA PRO A 13 -9.91 18.00 -7.06
C PRO A 13 -9.48 17.22 -5.82
N ARG A 14 -9.37 15.89 -5.95
CA ARG A 14 -8.89 14.97 -4.92
C ARG A 14 -7.50 15.41 -4.45
N ARG A 15 -7.40 16.11 -3.31
CA ARG A 15 -6.11 16.41 -2.64
C ARG A 15 -5.44 15.15 -2.09
N PHE A 16 -6.18 14.06 -1.98
CA PHE A 16 -5.71 12.80 -1.45
C PHE A 16 -5.65 11.76 -2.57
N ALA A 17 -4.45 11.22 -2.81
CA ALA A 17 -4.20 10.11 -3.73
C ALA A 17 -3.91 8.86 -2.88
N PRO A 18 -4.86 7.91 -2.77
CA PRO A 18 -4.70 6.73 -1.91
C PRO A 18 -3.42 5.96 -2.21
N GLU A 19 -3.06 5.78 -3.49
CA GLU A 19 -1.85 5.04 -3.87
C GLU A 19 -0.56 5.72 -3.39
N GLN A 20 -0.46 7.05 -3.51
CA GLN A 20 0.69 7.79 -2.98
C GLN A 20 0.78 7.68 -1.45
N ALA A 21 -0.37 7.63 -0.78
CA ALA A 21 -0.45 7.43 0.65
C ALA A 21 -0.02 6.01 1.08
N VAL A 22 -0.24 4.97 0.26
CA VAL A 22 0.27 3.62 0.52
C VAL A 22 1.79 3.62 0.45
N SER A 23 2.40 4.12 -0.63
CA SER A 23 3.86 4.16 -0.75
C SER A 23 4.52 5.02 0.34
N ALA A 24 3.90 6.13 0.76
CA ALA A 24 4.39 6.93 1.88
C ALA A 24 4.26 6.19 3.22
N ALA A 25 3.10 5.56 3.49
CA ALA A 25 2.89 4.78 4.71
C ALA A 25 3.83 3.57 4.81
N LYS A 26 4.22 2.97 3.68
CA LYS A 26 5.24 1.92 3.62
C LYS A 26 6.53 2.34 4.30
N VAL A 27 7.03 3.54 3.99
CA VAL A 27 8.25 4.10 4.60
C VAL A 27 8.10 4.21 6.12
N LEU A 28 6.98 4.77 6.58
CA LEU A 28 6.71 4.95 8.01
C LEU A 28 6.65 3.60 8.76
N PHE A 29 5.93 2.62 8.20
CA PHE A 29 5.82 1.29 8.80
C PHE A 29 7.14 0.52 8.75
N HIS A 30 7.96 0.68 7.70
CA HIS A 30 9.29 0.06 7.64
C HIS A 30 10.21 0.59 8.73
N GLN A 31 10.18 1.90 8.99
CA GLN A 31 11.08 2.54 9.95
C GLN A 31 10.71 2.23 11.40
N LYS A 32 9.41 2.14 11.71
CA LYS A 32 8.93 2.09 13.09
C LYS A 32 8.21 0.79 13.46
N GLY A 33 7.78 0.00 12.47
CA GLY A 33 6.92 -1.16 12.66
C GLY A 33 5.45 -0.79 12.79
N PHE A 34 4.57 -1.76 12.52
CA PHE A 34 3.11 -1.56 12.53
C PHE A 34 2.57 -1.16 13.91
N ASP A 35 3.00 -1.85 14.98
CA ASP A 35 2.45 -1.66 16.32
C ASP A 35 2.88 -0.35 16.97
N ALA A 36 4.09 0.13 16.68
CA ALA A 36 4.63 1.36 17.24
C ALA A 36 4.00 2.63 16.63
N VAL A 37 3.41 2.55 15.44
CA VAL A 37 2.84 3.69 14.72
C VAL A 37 1.35 3.85 15.06
N SER A 38 0.95 5.00 15.59
CA SER A 38 -0.45 5.31 15.88
C SER A 38 -1.22 5.81 14.65
N VAL A 39 -2.56 5.76 14.66
CA VAL A 39 -3.38 6.35 13.57
C VAL A 39 -3.11 7.85 13.44
N ALA A 40 -2.96 8.56 14.56
CA ALA A 40 -2.68 9.99 14.57
C ALA A 40 -1.36 10.31 13.86
N GLU A 41 -0.32 9.53 14.16
CA GLU A 41 0.98 9.65 13.52
C GLU A 41 0.94 9.32 12.02
N VAL A 42 0.22 8.27 11.62
CA VAL A 42 0.00 7.99 10.18
C VAL A 42 -0.64 9.20 9.51
N THR A 43 -1.72 9.74 10.09
CA THR A 43 -2.47 10.84 9.47
C THR A 43 -1.65 12.12 9.39
N ASP A 44 -0.83 12.39 10.41
CA ASP A 44 0.11 13.51 10.43
C ASP A 44 1.19 13.35 9.35
N TYR A 45 1.83 12.18 9.29
CA TYR A 45 2.83 11.84 8.28
C TYR A 45 2.29 11.94 6.85
N LEU A 46 1.04 11.54 6.62
CA LEU A 46 0.38 11.60 5.32
C LEU A 46 -0.24 12.97 5.00
N GLY A 47 -0.25 13.92 5.94
CA GLY A 47 -0.87 15.24 5.76
C GLY A 47 -2.38 15.18 5.56
N ILE A 48 -3.05 14.20 6.17
CA ILE A 48 -4.50 14.00 6.10
C ILE A 48 -5.15 14.05 7.48
N ASN A 49 -6.48 14.09 7.52
CA ASN A 49 -7.23 13.91 8.76
C ASN A 49 -7.60 12.42 8.97
N PRO A 50 -7.85 11.99 10.23
CA PRO A 50 -8.27 10.63 10.52
C PRO A 50 -9.50 10.14 9.73
N PRO A 51 -10.56 10.95 9.51
CA PRO A 51 -11.68 10.52 8.68
C PRO A 51 -11.30 10.12 7.24
N SER A 52 -10.32 10.80 6.63
CA SER A 52 -9.84 10.46 5.27
C SER A 52 -9.14 9.10 5.24
N LEU A 53 -8.37 8.78 6.28
CA LEU A 53 -7.72 7.47 6.41
C LEU A 53 -8.78 6.36 6.49
N TYR A 54 -9.76 6.50 7.37
CA TYR A 54 -10.81 5.50 7.52
C TYR A 54 -11.68 5.38 6.27
N ALA A 55 -12.01 6.49 5.60
CA ALA A 55 -12.77 6.47 4.36
C ALA A 55 -12.03 5.74 3.21
N ALA A 56 -10.70 5.85 3.16
CA ALA A 56 -9.89 5.25 2.10
C ALA A 56 -9.49 3.80 2.38
N PHE A 57 -9.19 3.47 3.64
CA PHE A 57 -8.54 2.22 4.02
C PHE A 57 -9.31 1.41 5.07
N GLY A 58 -10.38 1.97 5.65
CA GLY A 58 -11.17 1.33 6.72
C GLY A 58 -10.49 1.30 8.08
N SER A 59 -9.17 1.09 8.14
CA SER A 59 -8.39 1.08 9.38
C SER A 59 -6.88 1.24 9.12
N LYS A 60 -6.09 1.41 10.18
CA LYS A 60 -4.61 1.31 10.10
C LYS A 60 -4.18 -0.05 9.56
N ALA A 61 -4.83 -1.13 9.99
CA ALA A 61 -4.58 -2.47 9.51
C ALA A 61 -4.90 -2.60 8.01
N GLY A 62 -6.01 -2.00 7.55
CA GLY A 62 -6.36 -1.98 6.13
C GLY A 62 -5.35 -1.21 5.26
N LEU A 63 -4.81 -0.10 5.76
CA LEU A 63 -3.71 0.60 5.11
C LEU A 63 -2.45 -0.27 5.07
N PHE A 64 -2.09 -0.90 6.19
CA PHE A 64 -0.92 -1.77 6.28
C PHE A 64 -1.04 -3.00 5.36
N SER A 65 -2.22 -3.61 5.25
CA SER A 65 -2.45 -4.70 4.29
C SER A 65 -2.22 -4.25 2.85
N ARG A 66 -2.60 -3.03 2.48
CA ARG A 66 -2.29 -2.50 1.13
C ARG A 66 -0.80 -2.27 0.93
N VAL A 67 -0.11 -1.77 1.95
CA VAL A 67 1.36 -1.62 1.94
C VAL A 67 2.04 -2.96 1.70
N LEU A 68 1.61 -4.01 2.40
CA LEU A 68 2.16 -5.37 2.22
C LEU A 68 1.87 -5.91 0.82
N ASN A 69 0.66 -5.70 0.30
CA ASN A 69 0.30 -6.12 -1.05
C ASN A 69 1.12 -5.40 -2.12
N GLU A 70 1.35 -4.08 -1.96
CA GLU A 70 2.24 -3.32 -2.84
C GLU A 70 3.66 -3.89 -2.78
N TYR A 71 4.21 -4.09 -1.58
CA TYR A 71 5.54 -4.65 -1.39
C TYR A 71 5.71 -6.03 -2.06
N VAL A 72 4.76 -6.94 -1.86
CA VAL A 72 4.79 -8.27 -2.49
C VAL A 72 4.72 -8.18 -4.02
N GLY A 73 3.98 -7.20 -4.55
CA GLY A 73 3.82 -7.02 -5.99
C GLY A 73 4.96 -6.28 -6.69
N THR A 74 5.78 -5.51 -5.96
CA THR A 74 6.79 -4.62 -6.58
C THR A 74 8.23 -4.83 -6.14
N GLU A 75 8.46 -5.32 -4.91
CA GLU A 75 9.78 -5.33 -4.28
C GLU A 75 10.19 -6.69 -3.71
N ALA A 76 9.23 -7.54 -3.34
CA ALA A 76 9.55 -8.84 -2.78
C ALA A 76 10.19 -9.76 -3.82
N ILE A 77 11.17 -10.56 -3.36
CA ILE A 77 11.69 -11.67 -4.16
C ILE A 77 10.54 -12.65 -4.45
N PRO A 78 10.30 -13.02 -5.72
CA PRO A 78 9.20 -13.91 -6.10
C PRO A 78 9.56 -15.37 -5.77
N LEU A 79 9.66 -15.68 -4.48
CA LEU A 79 10.13 -16.99 -3.99
C LEU A 79 9.31 -18.15 -4.56
N ALA A 80 8.00 -17.98 -4.75
CA ALA A 80 7.15 -19.02 -5.32
C ALA A 80 7.49 -19.35 -6.79
N ASP A 81 7.96 -18.36 -7.54
CA ASP A 81 8.35 -18.55 -8.95
C ASP A 81 9.76 -19.12 -9.07
N ILE A 82 10.64 -18.80 -8.11
CA ILE A 82 12.04 -19.26 -8.09
C ILE A 82 12.17 -20.66 -7.47
N LEU A 83 11.52 -20.91 -6.32
CA LEU A 83 11.63 -22.15 -5.56
C LEU A 83 10.69 -23.24 -6.10
N ARG A 84 10.99 -23.72 -7.31
CA ARG A 84 10.23 -24.79 -7.97
C ARG A 84 10.78 -26.17 -7.62
N ASP A 85 9.90 -27.16 -7.60
CA ASP A 85 10.22 -28.57 -7.33
C ASP A 85 10.75 -29.33 -8.56
N ASP A 86 10.68 -28.71 -9.74
CA ASP A 86 11.09 -29.28 -11.03
C ASP A 86 12.58 -29.13 -11.37
N ARG A 87 13.38 -28.56 -10.46
CA ARG A 87 14.79 -28.25 -10.68
C ARG A 87 15.63 -28.36 -9.39
N PRO A 88 16.97 -28.49 -9.49
CA PRO A 88 17.82 -28.64 -8.31
C PRO A 88 17.76 -27.44 -7.36
N VAL A 89 17.58 -27.68 -6.06
CA VAL A 89 17.49 -26.62 -5.03
C VAL A 89 18.67 -25.65 -5.04
N GLY A 90 19.88 -26.14 -5.38
CA GLY A 90 21.06 -25.30 -5.48
C GLY A 90 20.93 -24.20 -6.53
N GLU A 91 20.27 -24.48 -7.66
CA GLU A 91 20.02 -23.47 -8.69
C GLU A 91 18.98 -22.45 -8.24
N CYS A 92 17.90 -22.90 -7.59
CA CYS A 92 16.88 -22.00 -7.06
C CYS A 92 17.48 -21.04 -6.02
N LEU A 93 18.31 -21.55 -5.10
CA LEU A 93 18.96 -20.72 -4.08
C LEU A 93 19.93 -19.70 -4.70
N VAL A 94 20.65 -20.07 -5.76
CA VAL A 94 21.50 -19.12 -6.49
C VAL A 94 20.67 -18.01 -7.12
N GLU A 95 19.51 -18.32 -7.69
CA GLU A 95 18.60 -17.29 -8.24
C GLU A 95 18.01 -16.40 -7.16
N VAL A 96 17.57 -16.96 -6.02
CA VAL A 96 17.12 -16.16 -4.86
C VAL A 96 18.21 -15.19 -4.41
N LEU A 97 19.46 -15.64 -4.30
CA LEU A 97 20.58 -14.79 -3.88
C LEU A 97 20.92 -13.72 -4.92
N LYS A 98 20.69 -13.97 -6.21
CA LYS A 98 20.88 -12.96 -7.28
C LYS A 98 19.81 -11.89 -7.24
N GLU A 99 18.55 -12.25 -7.00
CA GLU A 99 17.44 -11.28 -6.84
C GLU A 99 17.54 -10.50 -5.52
N ALA A 100 18.18 -11.06 -4.51
CA ALA A 100 18.40 -10.40 -3.22
C ALA A 100 19.58 -9.41 -3.20
N ALA A 101 20.45 -9.44 -4.22
CA ALA A 101 21.71 -8.68 -4.27
C ALA A 101 21.54 -7.31 -4.94
#